data_AF-A0AAU3PJ19-F1
#
_entry.id   AF-A0AAU3PJ19-F1
#
_cell.length_a   1.000
_cell.length_b   1.000
_cell.length_c   1.000
_cell.angle_alpha   90.00
_cell.angle_beta   90.00
_cell.angle_gamma   90.00
#
_symmetry.space_group_name_H-M   'P 1'
#
loop_
_entity.id
_entity.type
_entity.pdbx_description
1 polymer ?
#
loop_
_entity_poly.entity_id
_entity_poly.type
_entity_poly.pdbx_seq_one_letter_code
_entity_poly.pdbx_strand_id
1 'polypeptide(L)'
;MGRIPGRFARVEPRLRAGRLVMGLMSDLPRKNCWTIAEWAGETTPHGMQHLLCRASWDADAVRDDVREYVVEHLHDEAAVLVVDETGDVKKGTHTVGVQRQYTGTAGRIENSQVAVYLVYAGMRGHAAVDRELYVPSSWTCDPDRCRAAGLGEDTVFATKPELARMMIERFLDAGHRIGWVTGDEVYGGNPKLRAALEKRGLGYVLAVARSAEVATRAGKFRADALAAKLPRRAWQKLSAGAGAKGHRYYDWAVIDLADPAPGHRHLLIRRNRATGELAYYRCHSTVPVPLRALVQTAGSRWRVEETFQTEKGLAGLDEHQVRRYPSWSRWVTLAMLAHAFLAVVRAEEHADRPGPHDLIPLTCNEIQHLFLAVTARPLNDLAHRLGWSDWRRRHQQRSRASHYRRQAASQT
;
A
#
# COMPACT_ATOMS: atom_id res chain seq x y z
N MET A 1 17.94 1.90 -9.40
CA MET A 1 18.71 0.63 -9.35
C MET A 1 20.09 0.74 -8.69
N GLY A 2 20.75 1.91 -8.66
CA GLY A 2 22.08 2.07 -8.03
C GLY A 2 22.12 1.91 -6.51
N ARG A 3 20.99 2.04 -5.81
CA ARG A 3 20.88 1.89 -4.34
C ARG A 3 20.73 0.45 -3.86
N ILE A 4 20.27 -0.47 -4.72
CA ILE A 4 19.98 -1.85 -4.33
C ILE A 4 21.00 -2.92 -4.80
N PRO A 5 22.23 -2.60 -5.30
CA PRO A 5 23.10 -3.64 -5.87
C PRO A 5 23.56 -4.65 -4.83
N GLY A 6 23.81 -4.22 -3.59
CA GLY A 6 24.23 -5.09 -2.48
C GLY A 6 23.16 -6.08 -2.01
N ARG A 7 21.92 -5.99 -2.53
CA ARG A 7 20.81 -6.88 -2.14
C ARG A 7 20.71 -8.14 -2.99
N PHE A 8 21.51 -8.23 -4.06
CA PHE A 8 21.51 -9.36 -5.00
C PHE A 8 22.84 -10.10 -4.94
N ALA A 9 22.78 -11.42 -4.80
CA ALA A 9 24.01 -12.25 -4.78
C ALA A 9 24.74 -12.28 -6.13
N ARG A 10 24.06 -11.95 -7.24
CA ARG A 10 24.60 -11.98 -8.60
C ARG A 10 24.10 -10.81 -9.43
N VAL A 11 24.86 -10.45 -10.46
CA VAL A 11 24.56 -9.32 -11.34
C VAL A 11 23.35 -9.58 -12.24
N GLU A 12 23.13 -10.81 -12.70
CA GLU A 12 22.08 -11.14 -13.67
C GLU A 12 20.67 -10.99 -13.07
N PRO A 13 20.36 -11.47 -11.85
CA PRO A 13 19.11 -11.15 -11.18
C PRO A 13 18.91 -9.64 -10.96
N ARG A 14 19.97 -8.89 -10.65
CA ARG A 14 19.89 -7.43 -10.46
C ARG A 14 19.52 -6.71 -11.77
N LEU A 15 20.20 -7.03 -12.86
CA LEU A 15 19.88 -6.47 -14.18
C LEU A 15 18.45 -6.82 -14.59
N ARG A 16 18.03 -8.06 -14.33
CA ARG A 16 16.66 -8.50 -14.59
C ARG A 16 15.63 -7.80 -13.70
N ALA A 17 15.94 -7.52 -12.43
CA ALA A 17 15.08 -6.71 -11.57
C ALA A 17 14.89 -5.29 -12.14
N GLY A 18 15.96 -4.69 -12.68
CA GLY A 18 15.86 -3.41 -13.40
C GLY A 18 14.91 -3.50 -14.60
N ARG A 19 15.02 -4.54 -15.43
CA ARG A 19 14.10 -4.78 -16.55
C ARG A 19 12.67 -5.04 -16.10
N LEU A 20 12.47 -5.76 -14.98
CA LEU A 20 11.15 -5.96 -14.41
C LEU A 20 10.54 -4.62 -13.98
N VAL A 21 11.28 -3.79 -13.25
CA VAL A 21 10.84 -2.45 -12.81
C VAL A 21 10.46 -1.57 -14.01
N MET A 22 11.27 -1.57 -15.06
CA MET A 22 10.93 -0.86 -16.30
C MET A 22 9.66 -1.42 -16.96
N GLY A 23 9.50 -2.74 -17.00
CA GLY A 23 8.30 -3.39 -17.52
C GLY A 23 7.05 -3.12 -16.68
N LEU A 24 7.20 -2.97 -15.35
CA LEU A 24 6.10 -2.56 -14.46
C LEU A 24 5.66 -1.13 -14.75
N MET A 25 6.60 -0.23 -15.09
CA MET A 25 6.29 1.15 -15.48
C MET A 25 5.90 1.30 -16.94
N SER A 26 5.90 0.24 -17.75
CA SER A 26 5.62 0.34 -19.19
C SER A 26 4.13 0.54 -19.52
N ASP A 27 3.86 0.86 -20.80
CA ASP A 27 2.54 0.99 -21.43
C ASP A 27 1.94 -0.39 -21.82
N LEU A 28 2.48 -1.48 -21.28
CA LEU A 28 2.00 -2.83 -21.57
C LEU A 28 0.52 -2.98 -21.14
N PRO A 29 -0.32 -3.62 -21.97
CA PRO A 29 -1.74 -3.79 -21.66
C PRO A 29 -1.99 -4.70 -20.46
N ARG A 30 -0.99 -5.50 -20.07
CA ARG A 30 -1.03 -6.34 -18.86
C ARG A 30 0.37 -6.61 -18.34
N LYS A 31 0.63 -6.27 -17.08
CA LYS A 31 1.93 -6.39 -16.40
C LYS A 31 2.02 -7.73 -15.68
N ASN A 32 2.39 -8.77 -16.40
CA ASN A 32 2.73 -10.08 -15.84
C ASN A 32 4.13 -10.50 -16.30
N CYS A 33 4.68 -11.56 -15.69
CA CYS A 33 6.02 -12.05 -16.02
C CYS A 33 6.22 -12.37 -17.51
N TRP A 34 5.18 -12.78 -18.24
CA TRP A 34 5.30 -13.15 -19.65
C TRP A 34 5.38 -11.92 -20.53
N THR A 35 4.42 -11.00 -20.38
CA THR A 35 4.41 -9.76 -21.15
C THR A 35 5.67 -8.96 -20.89
N ILE A 36 6.11 -8.87 -19.63
CA ILE A 36 7.32 -8.14 -19.27
C ILE A 36 8.58 -8.85 -19.79
N ALA A 37 8.65 -10.18 -19.76
CA ALA A 37 9.78 -10.92 -20.33
C ALA A 37 9.89 -10.70 -21.85
N GLU A 38 8.78 -10.76 -22.57
CA GLU A 38 8.73 -10.50 -24.02
C GLU A 38 9.16 -9.07 -24.34
N TRP A 39 8.62 -8.09 -23.59
CA TRP A 39 8.98 -6.69 -23.70
C TRP A 39 10.46 -6.44 -23.40
N ALA A 40 11.01 -7.13 -22.39
CA ALA A 40 12.41 -7.02 -21.96
C ALA A 40 13.42 -7.76 -22.88
N GLY A 41 12.94 -8.37 -23.99
CA GLY A 41 13.78 -9.11 -24.92
C GLY A 41 14.23 -10.49 -24.44
N GLU A 42 13.56 -11.08 -23.44
CA GLU A 42 13.84 -12.47 -23.03
C GLU A 42 13.16 -13.46 -23.97
N THR A 43 13.81 -14.58 -24.25
CA THR A 43 13.28 -15.63 -25.14
C THR A 43 12.13 -16.43 -24.51
N THR A 44 12.01 -16.43 -23.19
CA THR A 44 11.00 -17.17 -22.42
C THR A 44 10.69 -16.42 -21.11
N PRO A 45 9.56 -16.69 -20.43
CA PRO A 45 9.27 -16.06 -19.14
C PRO A 45 10.10 -16.60 -17.96
N HIS A 46 10.93 -17.61 -18.18
CA HIS A 46 11.61 -18.32 -17.10
C HIS A 46 12.60 -17.44 -16.35
N GLY A 47 13.23 -16.47 -17.00
CA GLY A 47 14.14 -15.53 -16.33
C GLY A 47 13.40 -14.69 -15.28
N MET A 48 12.30 -14.04 -15.69
CA MET A 48 11.45 -13.25 -14.79
C MET A 48 10.84 -14.10 -13.67
N GLN A 49 10.40 -15.32 -13.99
CA GLN A 49 9.90 -16.25 -12.96
C GLN A 49 11.00 -16.69 -11.99
N HIS A 50 12.22 -16.95 -12.49
CA HIS A 50 13.36 -17.30 -11.65
C HIS A 50 13.73 -16.16 -10.70
N LEU A 51 13.74 -14.90 -11.18
CA LEU A 51 13.99 -13.72 -10.36
C LEU A 51 13.08 -13.67 -9.13
N LEU A 52 11.79 -13.93 -9.31
CA LEU A 52 10.80 -13.86 -8.22
C LEU A 52 10.77 -15.13 -7.37
N CYS A 53 10.99 -16.31 -7.96
CA CYS A 53 10.77 -17.58 -7.27
C CYS A 53 12.02 -18.14 -6.59
N ARG A 54 13.20 -17.97 -7.19
CA ARG A 54 14.39 -18.79 -6.86
C ARG A 54 15.70 -18.01 -6.75
N ALA A 55 15.81 -16.85 -7.41
CA ALA A 55 17.03 -16.05 -7.32
C ALA A 55 17.35 -15.69 -5.87
N SER A 56 18.64 -15.57 -5.54
CA SER A 56 19.10 -15.14 -4.23
C SER A 56 19.20 -13.62 -4.17
N TRP A 57 18.20 -13.00 -3.55
CA TRP A 57 18.17 -11.59 -3.19
C TRP A 57 17.13 -11.34 -2.09
N ASP A 58 17.36 -10.30 -1.32
CA ASP A 58 16.60 -9.95 -0.12
C ASP A 58 15.53 -8.90 -0.44
N ALA A 59 14.26 -9.31 -0.37
CA ALA A 59 13.13 -8.43 -0.67
C ALA A 59 12.80 -7.45 0.46
N ASP A 60 13.19 -7.79 1.69
CA ASP A 60 13.00 -6.94 2.87
C ASP A 60 14.07 -5.85 2.92
N ALA A 61 15.32 -6.19 2.60
CA ALA A 61 16.38 -5.21 2.48
C ALA A 61 16.13 -4.25 1.29
N VAL A 62 15.57 -4.72 0.17
CA VAL A 62 15.13 -3.83 -0.92
C VAL A 62 13.94 -2.96 -0.49
N ARG A 63 13.00 -3.47 0.31
CA ARG A 63 11.93 -2.65 0.89
C ARG A 63 12.54 -1.53 1.76
N ASP A 64 13.53 -1.86 2.58
CA ASP A 64 14.22 -0.87 3.41
C ASP A 64 14.91 0.18 2.54
N ASP A 65 15.60 -0.21 1.45
CA ASP A 65 16.18 0.75 0.49
C ASP A 65 15.11 1.63 -0.18
N VAL A 66 13.91 1.11 -0.45
CA VAL A 66 12.77 1.89 -0.96
C VAL A 66 12.30 2.90 0.09
N ARG A 67 12.18 2.49 1.36
CA ARG A 67 11.85 3.41 2.46
C ARG A 67 12.86 4.54 2.54
N GLU A 68 14.16 4.24 2.56
CA GLU A 68 15.21 5.26 2.61
C GLU A 68 15.08 6.23 1.44
N TYR A 69 14.90 5.73 0.22
CA TYR A 69 14.73 6.54 -0.98
C TYR A 69 13.50 7.47 -0.88
N VAL A 70 12.37 6.95 -0.40
CA VAL A 70 11.14 7.76 -0.23
C VAL A 70 11.35 8.84 0.83
N VAL A 71 11.90 8.50 1.99
CA VAL A 71 12.08 9.47 3.09
C VAL A 71 13.08 10.55 2.73
N GLU A 72 14.18 10.19 2.05
CA GLU A 72 15.21 11.13 1.60
C GLU A 72 14.64 12.14 0.59
N HIS A 73 13.95 11.66 -0.44
CA HIS A 73 13.54 12.51 -1.56
C HIS A 73 12.17 13.18 -1.36
N LEU A 74 11.26 12.58 -0.57
CA LEU A 74 9.95 13.16 -0.23
C LEU A 74 9.94 13.80 1.17
N HIS A 75 11.12 14.05 1.75
CA HIS A 75 11.27 14.61 3.10
C HIS A 75 10.30 15.77 3.38
N ASP A 76 9.57 15.65 4.48
CA ASP A 76 8.58 16.62 4.94
C ASP A 76 8.36 16.46 6.45
N GLU A 77 8.58 17.51 7.22
CA GLU A 77 8.35 17.53 8.67
C GLU A 77 6.87 17.29 9.04
N ALA A 78 5.95 17.65 8.14
CA ALA A 78 4.52 17.46 8.29
C ALA A 78 4.04 16.11 7.71
N ALA A 79 4.95 15.21 7.32
CA ALA A 79 4.58 13.90 6.82
C ALA A 79 3.80 13.09 7.86
N VAL A 80 2.89 12.26 7.34
CA VAL A 80 2.06 11.35 8.12
C VAL A 80 2.30 9.93 7.60
N LEU A 81 2.43 8.97 8.51
CA LEU A 81 2.32 7.57 8.14
C LEU A 81 0.84 7.17 8.04
N VAL A 82 0.45 6.71 6.86
CA VAL A 82 -0.92 6.23 6.60
C VAL A 82 -0.88 4.71 6.50
N VAL A 83 -1.67 4.04 7.33
CA VAL A 83 -1.86 2.59 7.27
C VAL A 83 -3.19 2.28 6.59
N ASP A 84 -3.15 1.41 5.61
CA ASP A 84 -4.34 0.86 4.97
C ASP A 84 -4.02 -0.51 4.34
N GLU A 85 -5.06 -1.22 3.91
CA GLU A 85 -4.93 -2.46 3.19
C GLU A 85 -5.51 -2.39 1.78
N THR A 86 -5.01 -3.25 0.92
CA THR A 86 -5.68 -3.53 -0.35
C THR A 86 -5.71 -5.02 -0.63
N GLY A 87 -6.75 -5.44 -1.35
CA GLY A 87 -6.99 -6.84 -1.65
C GLY A 87 -7.04 -7.12 -3.15
N ASP A 88 -6.45 -8.23 -3.54
CA ASP A 88 -6.46 -8.75 -4.91
C ASP A 88 -7.41 -9.93 -4.99
N VAL A 89 -8.38 -9.88 -5.90
CA VAL A 89 -9.28 -11.03 -6.14
C VAL A 89 -8.48 -12.15 -6.81
N LYS A 90 -8.54 -13.35 -6.26
CA LYS A 90 -7.81 -14.53 -6.77
C LYS A 90 -8.77 -15.69 -6.99
N LYS A 91 -8.41 -16.58 -7.92
CA LYS A 91 -9.13 -17.84 -8.17
C LYS A 91 -8.35 -19.02 -7.59
N GLY A 92 -9.07 -19.96 -6.98
CA GLY A 92 -8.51 -21.15 -6.34
C GLY A 92 -7.95 -20.90 -4.94
N THR A 93 -7.34 -21.94 -4.36
CA THR A 93 -6.97 -22.01 -2.93
C THR A 93 -5.46 -21.96 -2.66
N HIS A 94 -4.64 -21.93 -3.71
CA HIS A 94 -3.19 -22.15 -3.63
C HIS A 94 -2.36 -20.87 -3.58
N THR A 95 -2.95 -19.70 -3.82
CA THR A 95 -2.24 -18.42 -3.65
C THR A 95 -2.10 -18.12 -2.16
N VAL A 96 -0.88 -17.86 -1.71
CA VAL A 96 -0.58 -17.61 -0.30
C VAL A 96 -1.50 -16.54 0.33
N GLY A 97 -2.03 -16.83 1.51
CA GLY A 97 -2.93 -15.93 2.24
C GLY A 97 -4.32 -15.74 1.61
N VAL A 98 -4.66 -16.47 0.53
CA VAL A 98 -5.99 -16.35 -0.09
C VAL A 98 -7.06 -17.01 0.77
N GLN A 99 -8.15 -16.29 1.01
CA GLN A 99 -9.38 -16.82 1.59
C GLN A 99 -10.59 -15.98 1.16
N ARG A 100 -11.80 -16.46 1.44
CA ARG A 100 -13.01 -15.64 1.35
C ARG A 100 -12.99 -14.60 2.45
N GLN A 101 -12.80 -13.34 2.10
CA GLN A 101 -12.76 -12.22 3.02
C GLN A 101 -13.27 -10.95 2.34
N TYR A 102 -13.68 -9.97 3.13
CA TYR A 102 -14.04 -8.67 2.60
C TYR A 102 -12.81 -8.04 1.96
N THR A 103 -12.95 -7.56 0.73
CA THR A 103 -11.93 -6.78 0.03
C THR A 103 -12.55 -5.49 -0.46
N GLY A 104 -11.93 -4.35 -0.12
CA GLY A 104 -12.37 -3.03 -0.57
C GLY A 104 -12.43 -2.95 -2.11
N THR A 105 -11.54 -3.65 -2.81
CA THR A 105 -11.49 -3.69 -4.28
C THR A 105 -12.78 -4.26 -4.91
N ALA A 106 -13.41 -5.25 -4.28
CA ALA A 106 -14.65 -5.86 -4.81
C ALA A 106 -15.93 -5.35 -4.10
N GLY A 107 -15.79 -4.59 -3.02
CA GLY A 107 -16.91 -4.11 -2.20
C GLY A 107 -17.72 -5.22 -1.53
N ARG A 108 -17.25 -6.46 -1.54
CA ARG A 108 -17.96 -7.65 -1.05
C ARG A 108 -16.99 -8.74 -0.58
N ILE A 109 -17.53 -9.78 0.06
CA ILE A 109 -16.76 -10.96 0.44
C ILE A 109 -16.42 -11.77 -0.81
N GLU A 110 -15.14 -11.84 -1.12
CA GLU A 110 -14.60 -12.61 -2.25
C GLU A 110 -13.35 -13.38 -1.85
N ASN A 111 -13.02 -14.40 -2.64
CA ASN A 111 -11.74 -15.07 -2.51
C ASN A 111 -10.62 -14.09 -2.91
N SER A 112 -9.88 -13.62 -1.92
CA SER A 112 -8.92 -12.53 -2.11
C SER A 112 -7.68 -12.73 -1.24
N GLN A 113 -6.56 -12.18 -1.72
CA GLN A 113 -5.32 -12.02 -0.99
C GLN A 113 -5.24 -10.56 -0.54
N VAL A 114 -5.00 -10.32 0.75
CA VAL A 114 -4.98 -8.96 1.32
C VAL A 114 -3.59 -8.67 1.86
N ALA A 115 -3.11 -7.45 1.65
CA ALA A 115 -1.86 -6.96 2.21
C ALA A 115 -2.05 -5.57 2.83
N VAL A 116 -1.37 -5.36 3.96
CA VAL A 116 -1.31 -4.08 4.68
C VAL A 116 -0.11 -3.31 4.14
N TYR A 117 -0.28 -2.01 3.91
CA TYR A 117 0.76 -1.11 3.43
C TYR A 117 0.93 0.06 4.39
N LEU A 118 2.17 0.52 4.53
CA LEU A 118 2.53 1.74 5.23
C LEU A 118 2.94 2.76 4.18
N VAL A 119 2.17 3.83 4.06
CA VAL A 119 2.44 4.92 3.11
C VAL A 119 3.00 6.12 3.85
N TYR A 120 4.15 6.60 3.39
CA TYR A 120 4.69 7.89 3.80
C TYR A 120 4.02 8.98 2.98
N ALA A 121 3.38 9.95 3.64
CA ALA A 121 2.53 10.92 2.97
C ALA A 121 2.86 12.35 3.41
N GLY A 122 3.58 13.09 2.56
CA GLY A 122 3.93 14.50 2.76
C GLY A 122 3.32 15.43 1.70
N MET A 123 3.59 16.73 1.81
CA MET A 123 3.22 17.76 0.84
C MET A 123 3.91 17.55 -0.51
N ARG A 124 5.14 17.06 -0.51
CA ARG A 124 5.93 16.81 -1.73
C ARG A 124 5.45 15.58 -2.52
N GLY A 125 4.80 14.64 -1.85
CA GLY A 125 4.31 13.42 -2.47
C GLY A 125 3.99 12.33 -1.46
N HIS A 126 3.66 11.16 -1.98
CA HIS A 126 3.38 9.97 -1.18
C HIS A 126 3.83 8.70 -1.90
N ALA A 127 4.27 7.71 -1.12
CA ALA A 127 4.65 6.39 -1.62
C ALA A 127 4.62 5.35 -0.49
N ALA A 128 4.39 4.09 -0.83
CA ALA A 128 4.52 2.99 0.13
C ALA A 128 5.98 2.79 0.55
N VAL A 129 6.19 2.67 1.86
CA VAL A 129 7.51 2.47 2.49
C VAL A 129 7.65 1.11 3.19
N ASP A 130 6.53 0.44 3.47
CA ASP A 130 6.51 -0.91 4.02
C ASP A 130 5.23 -1.64 3.59
N ARG A 131 5.23 -2.96 3.73
CA ARG A 131 4.16 -3.85 3.32
C ARG A 131 4.23 -5.18 4.07
N GLU A 132 3.08 -5.73 4.41
CA GLU A 132 2.98 -7.06 5.00
C GLU A 132 1.79 -7.82 4.42
N LEU A 133 2.00 -9.12 4.16
CA LEU A 133 0.90 -9.97 3.73
C LEU A 133 0.02 -10.32 4.93
N TYR A 134 -1.28 -10.14 4.82
CA TYR A 134 -2.21 -10.68 5.81
C TYR A 134 -2.38 -12.18 5.57
N VAL A 135 -1.74 -12.99 6.43
CA VAL A 135 -1.85 -14.45 6.42
C VAL A 135 -2.92 -14.87 7.44
N PRO A 136 -4.10 -15.35 7.00
CA PRO A 136 -5.18 -15.69 7.91
C PRO A 136 -4.87 -16.89 8.82
N SER A 137 -5.57 -17.01 9.94
CA SER A 137 -5.45 -18.17 10.83
C SER A 137 -5.76 -19.51 10.12
N SER A 138 -6.66 -19.50 9.13
CA SER A 138 -6.96 -20.66 8.28
C SER A 138 -5.76 -21.15 7.44
N TRP A 139 -4.70 -20.34 7.32
CA TRP A 139 -3.43 -20.74 6.73
C TRP A 139 -2.43 -21.17 7.79
N THR A 140 -2.25 -20.38 8.85
CA THR A 140 -1.20 -20.67 9.85
C THR A 140 -1.50 -21.91 10.70
N CYS A 141 -2.76 -22.37 10.74
CA CYS A 141 -3.13 -23.67 11.31
C CYS A 141 -2.82 -24.89 10.39
N ASP A 142 -2.28 -24.68 9.19
CA ASP A 142 -1.91 -25.74 8.22
C ASP A 142 -0.44 -25.60 7.81
N PRO A 143 0.49 -26.26 8.55
CA PRO A 143 1.93 -26.15 8.30
C PRO A 143 2.36 -26.60 6.90
N ASP A 144 1.71 -27.62 6.34
CA ASP A 144 2.05 -28.14 5.01
C ASP A 144 1.66 -27.14 3.92
N ARG A 145 0.50 -26.51 4.07
CA ARG A 145 0.07 -25.42 3.19
C ARG A 145 0.98 -24.20 3.30
N CYS A 146 1.41 -23.84 4.51
CA CYS A 146 2.40 -22.78 4.73
C CYS A 146 3.73 -23.10 4.03
N ARG A 147 4.27 -24.31 4.22
CA ARG A 147 5.52 -24.76 3.60
C ARG A 147 5.42 -24.76 2.07
N ALA A 148 4.31 -25.25 1.52
CA ALA A 148 4.05 -25.23 0.08
C ALA A 148 4.01 -23.80 -0.49
N ALA A 149 3.40 -22.86 0.24
CA ALA A 149 3.40 -21.44 -0.09
C ALA A 149 4.74 -20.74 0.16
N GLY A 150 5.69 -21.37 0.83
CA GLY A 150 6.99 -20.77 1.17
C GLY A 150 6.90 -19.72 2.27
N LEU A 151 5.92 -19.86 3.18
CA LEU A 151 5.93 -19.17 4.46
C LEU A 151 6.97 -19.83 5.38
N GLY A 152 7.58 -19.06 6.27
CA GLY A 152 8.54 -19.57 7.25
C GLY A 152 7.86 -20.50 8.27
N GLU A 153 8.62 -21.40 8.89
CA GLU A 153 8.08 -22.35 9.88
C GLU A 153 7.49 -21.64 11.11
N ASP A 154 8.06 -20.49 11.48
CA ASP A 154 7.61 -19.66 12.60
C ASP A 154 6.48 -18.68 12.23
N THR A 155 5.85 -18.82 11.06
CA THR A 155 4.78 -17.91 10.63
C THR A 155 3.54 -18.11 11.50
N VAL A 156 3.31 -17.18 12.42
CA VAL A 156 2.12 -17.15 13.28
C VAL A 156 1.07 -16.18 12.74
N PHE A 157 -0.18 -16.38 13.16
CA PHE A 157 -1.26 -15.45 12.81
C PHE A 157 -1.00 -14.07 13.42
N ALA A 158 -1.10 -13.03 12.59
CA ALA A 158 -1.08 -11.63 13.02
C ALA A 158 -2.28 -10.90 12.42
N THR A 159 -2.98 -10.15 13.27
CA THR A 159 -4.06 -9.26 12.85
C THR A 159 -3.51 -8.08 12.05
N LYS A 160 -4.34 -7.45 11.19
CA LYS A 160 -3.92 -6.27 10.43
C LYS A 160 -3.35 -5.14 11.31
N PRO A 161 -3.93 -4.81 12.49
CA PRO A 161 -3.32 -3.83 13.40
C PRO A 161 -1.98 -4.27 14.00
N GLU A 162 -1.74 -5.57 14.17
CA GLU A 162 -0.43 -6.08 14.61
C GLU A 162 0.61 -5.94 13.51
N LEU A 163 0.26 -6.23 12.25
CA LEU A 163 1.12 -5.99 11.08
C LEU A 163 1.44 -4.49 10.95
N ALA A 164 0.43 -3.63 11.08
CA ALA A 164 0.61 -2.18 11.08
C ALA A 164 1.58 -1.70 12.18
N ARG A 165 1.42 -2.22 13.40
CA ARG A 165 2.34 -1.94 14.52
C ARG A 165 3.77 -2.34 14.16
N MET A 166 3.98 -3.54 13.63
CA MET A 166 5.31 -4.03 13.24
C MET A 166 5.96 -3.14 12.17
N MET A 167 5.20 -2.73 11.16
CA MET A 167 5.67 -1.86 10.09
C MET A 167 6.05 -0.46 10.60
N ILE A 168 5.24 0.10 11.51
CA ILE A 168 5.54 1.40 12.15
C ILE A 168 6.77 1.29 13.05
N GLU A 169 6.88 0.23 13.87
CA GLU A 169 8.05 -0.01 14.71
C GLU A 169 9.31 -0.15 13.86
N ARG A 170 9.28 -0.93 12.78
CA ARG A 170 10.40 -1.06 11.83
C ARG A 170 10.81 0.29 11.22
N PHE A 171 9.84 1.13 10.86
CA PHE A 171 10.11 2.48 10.35
C PHE A 171 10.83 3.35 11.39
N LEU A 172 10.39 3.32 12.65
CA LEU A 172 11.01 4.11 13.73
C LEU A 172 12.36 3.54 14.16
N ASP A 173 12.48 2.22 14.25
CA ASP A 173 13.71 1.52 14.66
C ASP A 173 14.83 1.65 13.61
N ALA A 174 14.47 1.93 12.35
CA ALA A 174 15.41 2.36 11.31
C ALA A 174 15.95 3.79 11.51
N GLY A 175 15.50 4.51 12.55
CA GLY A 175 15.99 5.85 12.90
C GLY A 175 15.19 7.00 12.31
N HIS A 176 14.13 6.73 11.53
CA HIS A 176 13.27 7.76 10.99
C HIS A 176 12.37 8.38 12.07
N ARG A 177 12.06 9.67 11.88
CA ARG A 177 11.16 10.42 12.76
C ARG A 177 9.87 10.73 12.01
N ILE A 178 8.75 10.61 12.71
CA ILE A 178 7.43 11.01 12.21
C ILE A 178 6.60 11.50 13.40
N GLY A 179 5.76 12.52 13.18
CA GLY A 179 4.89 13.05 14.23
C GLY A 179 3.54 12.35 14.33
N TRP A 180 3.04 11.78 13.22
CA TRP A 180 1.64 11.40 13.09
C TRP A 180 1.43 10.08 12.35
N VAL A 181 0.44 9.32 12.83
CA VAL A 181 -0.10 8.12 12.17
C VAL A 181 -1.61 8.28 11.94
N THR A 182 -2.10 7.82 10.79
CA THR A 182 -3.54 7.75 10.49
C THR A 182 -3.91 6.42 9.84
N GLY A 183 -5.19 6.05 9.92
CA GLY A 183 -5.70 4.75 9.50
C GLY A 183 -7.22 4.65 9.65
N ASP A 184 -7.80 3.62 9.07
CA ASP A 184 -9.24 3.37 9.10
C ASP A 184 -9.75 2.83 10.46
N GLU A 185 -11.01 2.40 10.46
CA GLU A 185 -11.69 1.84 11.63
C GLU A 185 -11.08 0.52 12.13
N VAL A 186 -10.49 -0.31 11.27
CA VAL A 186 -9.82 -1.56 11.66
C VAL A 186 -8.64 -1.24 12.57
N TYR A 187 -7.85 -0.23 12.22
CA TYR A 187 -6.70 0.21 13.01
C TYR A 187 -7.14 1.03 14.22
N GLY A 188 -8.03 1.99 14.02
CA GLY A 188 -8.47 2.88 15.08
C GLY A 188 -9.37 2.24 16.11
N GLY A 189 -9.99 1.10 15.82
CA GLY A 189 -10.71 0.27 16.80
C GLY A 189 -9.77 -0.49 17.75
N ASN A 190 -8.51 -0.72 17.38
CA ASN A 190 -7.59 -1.57 18.12
C ASN A 190 -6.87 -0.82 19.27
N PRO A 191 -7.14 -1.14 20.56
CA PRO A 191 -6.50 -0.47 21.69
C PRO A 191 -5.01 -0.78 21.84
N LYS A 192 -4.55 -1.97 21.43
CA LYS A 192 -3.13 -2.36 21.52
C LYS A 192 -2.28 -1.54 20.55
N LEU A 193 -2.77 -1.32 19.33
CA LEU A 193 -2.12 -0.43 18.36
C LEU A 193 -2.02 0.99 18.92
N ARG A 194 -3.14 1.56 19.40
CA ARG A 194 -3.13 2.91 20.00
C ARG A 194 -2.12 3.01 21.14
N ALA A 195 -2.13 2.07 22.09
CA ALA A 195 -1.19 2.05 23.19
C ALA A 195 0.28 1.94 22.73
N ALA A 196 0.56 1.16 21.69
CA ALA A 196 1.91 1.07 21.10
C ALA A 196 2.36 2.41 20.48
N LEU A 197 1.47 3.11 19.77
CA LEU A 197 1.76 4.44 19.23
C LEU A 197 2.05 5.46 20.34
N GLU A 198 1.24 5.49 21.40
CA GLU A 198 1.44 6.38 22.56
C GLU A 198 2.76 6.08 23.27
N LYS A 199 3.10 4.80 23.45
CA LYS A 199 4.38 4.36 24.05
C LYS A 199 5.59 4.83 23.23
N ARG A 200 5.47 4.90 21.91
CA ARG A 200 6.51 5.43 21.01
C ARG A 200 6.47 6.96 20.88
N GLY A 201 5.60 7.65 21.63
CA GLY A 201 5.46 9.11 21.62
C GLY A 201 4.80 9.66 20.35
N LEU A 202 4.10 8.82 19.58
CA LEU A 202 3.47 9.23 18.32
C LEU A 202 2.09 9.86 18.54
N GLY A 203 1.83 10.93 17.78
CA GLY A 203 0.47 11.41 17.58
C GLY A 203 -0.28 10.48 16.64
N TYR A 204 -1.59 10.35 16.83
CA TYR A 204 -2.44 9.63 15.87
C TYR A 204 -3.80 10.28 15.68
N VAL A 205 -4.37 10.06 14.50
CA VAL A 205 -5.78 10.31 14.19
C VAL A 205 -6.32 9.08 13.49
N LEU A 206 -6.98 8.19 14.21
CA LEU A 206 -7.46 6.92 13.68
C LEU A 206 -8.98 6.89 13.65
N ALA A 207 -9.56 6.48 12.53
CA ALA A 207 -11.02 6.39 12.41
C ALA A 207 -11.58 5.35 13.38
N VAL A 208 -12.79 5.57 13.87
CA VAL A 208 -13.48 4.64 14.78
C VAL A 208 -14.96 4.55 14.41
N ALA A 209 -15.56 3.43 14.79
CA ALA A 209 -17.00 3.22 14.64
C ALA A 209 -17.80 4.35 15.28
N ARG A 210 -18.96 4.67 14.71
CA ARG A 210 -19.95 5.57 15.37
C ARG A 210 -20.38 5.09 16.76
N SER A 211 -20.32 3.77 16.99
CA SER A 211 -20.65 3.10 18.25
C SER A 211 -19.47 3.06 19.23
N ALA A 212 -18.30 3.57 18.86
CA ALA A 212 -17.13 3.56 19.72
C ALA A 212 -17.43 4.31 21.03
N GLU A 213 -17.22 3.62 22.16
CA GLU A 213 -17.35 4.22 23.47
C GLU A 213 -16.12 5.05 23.79
N VAL A 214 -16.30 6.25 24.33
CA VAL A 214 -15.24 7.15 24.77
C VAL A 214 -15.55 7.68 26.17
N ALA A 215 -14.51 7.87 26.97
CA ALA A 215 -14.62 8.46 28.29
C ALA A 215 -14.44 9.98 28.19
N THR A 216 -15.36 10.73 28.80
CA THR A 216 -15.29 12.18 28.96
C THR A 216 -15.35 12.50 30.46
N ARG A 217 -15.14 13.76 30.85
CA ARG A 217 -15.32 14.19 32.25
C ARG A 217 -16.75 13.97 32.77
N ALA A 218 -17.73 13.90 31.88
CA ALA A 218 -19.14 13.67 32.22
C ALA A 218 -19.54 12.19 32.24
N GLY A 219 -18.60 11.27 31.99
CA GLY A 219 -18.85 9.82 31.92
C GLY A 219 -18.52 9.21 30.56
N LYS A 220 -18.88 7.94 30.39
CA LYS A 220 -18.68 7.17 29.16
C LYS A 220 -19.88 7.32 28.22
N PHE A 221 -19.61 7.60 26.96
CA PHE A 221 -20.65 7.77 25.93
C PHE A 221 -20.20 7.16 24.60
N ARG A 222 -21.17 6.79 23.76
CA ARG A 222 -20.90 6.52 22.35
C ARG A 222 -20.56 7.81 21.59
N ALA A 223 -19.69 7.68 20.59
CA ALA A 223 -19.28 8.80 19.75
C ALA A 223 -20.46 9.51 19.06
N ASP A 224 -21.43 8.74 18.53
CA ASP A 224 -22.63 9.30 17.90
C ASP A 224 -23.56 10.03 18.88
N ALA A 225 -23.73 9.49 20.08
CA ALA A 225 -24.50 10.14 21.14
C ALA A 225 -23.88 11.47 21.59
N LEU A 226 -22.55 11.58 21.58
CA LEU A 226 -21.86 12.85 21.84
C LEU A 226 -22.05 13.86 20.70
N ALA A 227 -21.90 13.42 19.44
CA ALA A 227 -22.08 14.29 18.29
C ALA A 227 -23.47 14.94 18.24
N ALA A 228 -24.52 14.19 18.63
CA ALA A 228 -25.89 14.68 18.68
C ALA A 228 -26.09 15.81 19.71
N LYS A 229 -25.26 15.89 20.75
CA LYS A 229 -25.33 16.90 21.82
C LYS A 229 -24.52 18.16 21.52
N LEU A 230 -23.73 18.17 20.43
CA LEU A 230 -22.87 19.32 20.12
C LEU A 230 -23.67 20.52 19.61
N PRO A 231 -23.50 21.72 20.21
CA PRO A 231 -24.16 22.92 19.72
C PRO A 231 -23.58 23.33 18.36
N ARG A 232 -24.35 24.09 17.56
CA ARG A 232 -23.93 24.55 16.22
C ARG A 232 -22.58 25.28 16.24
N ARG A 233 -22.30 26.07 17.29
CA ARG A 233 -21.04 26.81 17.47
C ARG A 233 -19.79 25.93 17.68
N ALA A 234 -19.97 24.65 17.99
CA ALA A 234 -18.84 23.73 18.16
C ALA A 234 -18.24 23.24 16.82
N TRP A 235 -18.93 23.50 15.71
CA TRP A 235 -18.53 23.06 14.38
C TRP A 235 -17.74 24.15 13.65
N GLN A 236 -16.58 23.78 13.11
CA GLN A 236 -15.70 24.68 12.36
C GLN A 236 -15.49 24.16 10.94
N LYS A 237 -15.66 25.04 9.94
CA LYS A 237 -15.40 24.70 8.53
C LYS A 237 -13.89 24.69 8.30
N LEU A 238 -13.32 23.52 8.03
CA LEU A 238 -11.90 23.36 7.73
C LEU A 238 -11.68 22.42 6.54
N SER A 239 -10.60 22.66 5.79
CA SER A 239 -10.20 21.79 4.68
C SER A 239 -9.38 20.61 5.19
N ALA A 240 -9.75 19.40 4.77
CA ALA A 240 -9.00 18.16 4.95
C ALA A 240 -7.89 17.99 3.89
N GLY A 241 -7.33 19.09 3.40
CA GLY A 241 -6.35 19.12 2.32
C GLY A 241 -6.96 19.29 0.92
N ALA A 242 -6.07 19.46 -0.06
CA ALA A 242 -6.43 19.53 -1.48
C ALA A 242 -6.90 18.16 -2.00
N GLY A 243 -7.81 18.17 -2.96
CA GLY A 243 -8.17 17.03 -3.80
C GLY A 243 -8.18 17.44 -5.27
N ALA A 244 -8.53 16.51 -6.16
CA ALA A 244 -8.51 16.74 -7.61
C ALA A 244 -9.39 17.91 -8.07
N LYS A 245 -10.42 18.28 -7.30
CA LYS A 245 -11.35 19.40 -7.58
C LYS A 245 -11.15 20.59 -6.64
N GLY A 246 -9.96 20.72 -6.04
CA GLY A 246 -9.64 21.74 -5.04
C GLY A 246 -9.85 21.28 -3.60
N HIS A 247 -9.93 22.23 -2.67
CA HIS A 247 -9.97 21.96 -1.24
C HIS A 247 -11.20 21.16 -0.79
N ARG A 248 -10.97 20.11 0.01
CA ARG A 248 -12.03 19.26 0.57
C ARG A 248 -12.51 19.82 1.91
N TYR A 249 -13.55 20.66 1.88
CA TYR A 249 -14.10 21.30 3.07
C TYR A 249 -15.14 20.43 3.78
N TYR A 250 -14.97 20.27 5.09
CA TYR A 250 -15.93 19.62 5.99
C TYR A 250 -16.17 20.50 7.22
N ASP A 251 -17.24 20.22 7.94
CA ASP A 251 -17.45 20.81 9.27
C ASP A 251 -16.86 19.85 10.31
N TRP A 252 -16.06 20.37 11.23
CA TRP A 252 -15.32 19.60 12.21
C TRP A 252 -15.66 20.02 13.63
N ALA A 253 -15.75 19.05 14.53
CA ALA A 253 -15.85 19.30 15.96
C ALA A 253 -14.85 18.42 16.71
N VAL A 254 -14.44 18.87 17.89
CA VAL A 254 -13.50 18.16 18.77
C VAL A 254 -14.05 18.12 20.19
N ILE A 255 -13.91 16.97 20.84
CA ILE A 255 -14.30 16.75 22.24
C ILE A 255 -13.10 16.19 22.98
N ASP A 256 -12.75 16.80 24.10
CA ASP A 256 -11.70 16.28 24.99
C ASP A 256 -12.14 14.98 25.65
N LEU A 257 -11.27 13.98 25.57
CA LEU A 257 -11.47 12.70 26.25
C LEU A 257 -10.75 12.72 27.60
N ALA A 258 -11.39 12.12 28.60
CA ALA A 258 -10.82 11.96 29.93
C ALA A 258 -9.97 10.69 29.98
N ASP A 259 -8.69 10.87 30.33
CA ASP A 259 -7.76 9.78 30.55
C ASP A 259 -6.71 10.23 31.60
N PRO A 260 -6.40 9.42 32.62
CA PRO A 260 -5.39 9.77 33.61
C PRO A 260 -3.95 9.75 33.08
N ALA A 261 -3.69 9.06 31.97
CA ALA A 261 -2.37 8.99 31.38
C ALA A 261 -1.99 10.32 30.70
N PRO A 262 -0.69 10.69 30.71
CA PRO A 262 -0.22 11.90 30.04
C PRO A 262 -0.55 11.88 28.53
N GLY A 263 -0.59 13.08 27.94
CA GLY A 263 -0.99 13.30 26.56
C GLY A 263 -2.40 13.88 26.42
N HIS A 264 -2.71 14.35 25.21
CA HIS A 264 -3.98 14.96 24.86
C HIS A 264 -4.78 13.99 24.01
N ARG A 265 -5.95 13.56 24.51
CA ARG A 265 -6.83 12.63 23.80
C ARG A 265 -8.11 13.34 23.40
N HIS A 266 -8.50 13.18 22.14
CA HIS A 266 -9.69 13.83 21.61
C HIS A 266 -10.54 12.86 20.78
N LEU A 267 -11.85 13.08 20.78
CA LEU A 267 -12.75 12.59 19.75
C LEU A 267 -12.90 13.71 18.71
N LEU A 268 -12.37 13.48 17.51
CA LEU A 268 -12.56 14.35 16.36
C LEU A 268 -13.74 13.84 15.54
N ILE A 269 -14.59 14.75 15.10
CA ILE A 269 -15.83 14.43 14.39
C ILE A 269 -15.86 15.26 13.11
N ARG A 270 -16.01 14.57 11.97
CA ARG A 270 -16.17 15.18 10.65
C ARG A 270 -17.62 15.07 10.22
N ARG A 271 -18.19 16.16 9.73
CA ARG A 271 -19.50 16.21 9.08
C ARG A 271 -19.36 16.58 7.61
N ASN A 272 -19.89 15.73 6.74
CA ASN A 272 -20.07 16.06 5.33
C ASN A 272 -21.12 17.18 5.20
N ARG A 273 -20.76 18.26 4.53
CA ARG A 273 -21.61 19.46 4.41
C ARG A 273 -22.79 19.27 3.46
N ALA A 274 -22.66 18.35 2.51
CA ALA A 274 -23.71 18.03 1.54
C ALA A 274 -24.63 16.92 2.05
N THR A 275 -24.07 15.83 2.59
CA THR A 275 -24.86 14.66 3.00
C THR A 275 -25.24 14.64 4.48
N GLY A 276 -24.58 15.44 5.31
CA GLY A 276 -24.73 15.40 6.78
C GLY A 276 -24.06 14.19 7.44
N GLU A 277 -23.44 13.30 6.66
CA GLU A 277 -22.80 12.08 7.15
C GLU A 277 -21.66 12.39 8.12
N LEU A 278 -21.59 11.63 9.21
CA LEU A 278 -20.59 11.78 10.27
C LEU A 278 -19.52 10.69 10.20
N ALA A 279 -18.26 11.09 10.34
CA ALA A 279 -17.13 10.20 10.59
C ALA A 279 -16.45 10.59 11.91
N TYR A 280 -15.93 9.60 12.62
CA TYR A 280 -15.40 9.75 13.97
C TYR A 280 -13.96 9.26 14.03
N TYR A 281 -13.12 9.96 14.79
CA TYR A 281 -11.71 9.62 14.93
C TYR A 281 -11.27 9.75 16.39
N ARG A 282 -10.53 8.76 16.89
CA ARG A 282 -9.78 8.89 18.13
C ARG A 282 -8.44 9.53 17.82
N CYS A 283 -8.11 10.58 18.58
CA CYS A 283 -6.89 11.34 18.41
C CYS A 283 -6.04 11.28 19.67
N HIS A 284 -4.73 11.28 19.50
CA HIS A 284 -3.75 11.46 20.57
C HIS A 284 -2.63 12.39 20.08
N SER A 285 -2.11 13.23 20.99
CA SER A 285 -0.85 13.95 20.81
C SER A 285 -0.13 14.11 22.15
N THR A 286 1.21 14.14 22.11
CA THR A 286 2.06 14.33 23.30
C THR A 286 2.04 15.77 23.81
N VAL A 287 1.73 16.73 22.94
CA VAL A 287 1.61 18.16 23.22
C VAL A 287 0.25 18.68 22.77
N PRO A 288 -0.22 19.84 23.28
CA PRO A 288 -1.43 20.48 22.76
C PRO A 288 -1.25 20.83 21.29
N VAL A 289 -2.24 20.51 20.45
CA VAL A 289 -2.21 20.79 19.01
C VAL A 289 -3.49 21.50 18.56
N PRO A 290 -3.41 22.39 17.55
CA PRO A 290 -4.59 23.04 17.01
C PRO A 290 -5.48 22.03 16.26
N LEU A 291 -6.79 22.28 16.22
CA LEU A 291 -7.76 21.47 15.45
C LEU A 291 -7.31 21.26 14.00
N ARG A 292 -6.72 22.29 13.38
CA ARG A 292 -6.13 22.23 12.03
C ARG A 292 -5.17 21.04 11.88
N ALA A 293 -4.30 20.77 12.86
CA ALA A 293 -3.33 19.68 12.77
C ALA A 293 -4.04 18.32 12.70
N LEU A 294 -5.03 18.10 13.58
CA LEU A 294 -5.84 16.87 13.58
C LEU A 294 -6.61 16.70 12.25
N VAL A 295 -7.16 17.80 11.72
CA VAL A 295 -7.89 17.79 10.43
C VAL A 295 -6.96 17.48 9.25
N GLN A 296 -5.75 18.02 9.22
CA GLN A 296 -4.77 17.70 8.18
C GLN A 296 -4.35 16.23 8.26
N THR A 297 -4.05 15.72 9.46
CA THR A 297 -3.71 14.30 9.66
C THR A 297 -4.85 13.36 9.25
N ALA A 298 -6.10 13.69 9.59
CA ALA A 298 -7.28 12.94 9.12
C ALA A 298 -7.40 13.01 7.59
N GLY A 299 -7.13 14.17 6.99
CA GLY A 299 -7.18 14.42 5.56
C GLY A 299 -6.13 13.65 4.76
N SER A 300 -4.94 13.42 5.34
CA SER A 300 -3.84 12.66 4.73
C SER A 300 -4.20 11.22 4.40
N ARG A 301 -5.23 10.64 5.06
CA ARG A 301 -5.70 9.28 4.79
C ARG A 301 -5.98 9.06 3.30
N TRP A 302 -6.59 10.02 2.62
CA TRP A 302 -6.91 9.90 1.18
C TRP A 302 -5.69 9.66 0.29
N ARG A 303 -4.50 10.07 0.71
CA ARG A 303 -3.28 9.85 -0.08
C ARG A 303 -3.00 8.36 -0.29
N VAL A 304 -3.35 7.48 0.66
CA VAL A 304 -3.18 6.02 0.48
C VAL A 304 -4.04 5.46 -0.65
N GLU A 305 -5.25 6.00 -0.83
CA GLU A 305 -6.16 5.59 -1.89
C GLU A 305 -5.60 6.02 -3.26
N GLU A 306 -5.03 7.23 -3.35
CA GLU A 306 -4.32 7.71 -4.53
C GLU A 306 -3.04 6.88 -4.79
N THR A 307 -2.27 6.54 -3.75
CA THR A 307 -1.11 5.65 -3.84
C THR A 307 -1.53 4.29 -4.40
N PHE A 308 -2.58 3.66 -3.88
CA PHE A 308 -3.04 2.37 -4.41
C PHE A 308 -3.53 2.45 -5.84
N GLN A 309 -4.25 3.51 -6.21
CA GLN A 309 -4.70 3.70 -7.60
C GLN A 309 -3.51 3.80 -8.57
N THR A 310 -2.49 4.58 -8.19
CA THR A 310 -1.31 4.81 -9.02
C THR A 310 -0.34 3.61 -9.00
N GLU A 311 -0.14 2.95 -7.86
CA GLU A 311 0.66 1.71 -7.79
C GLU A 311 0.05 0.57 -8.60
N LYS A 312 -1.28 0.42 -8.59
CA LYS A 312 -1.98 -0.57 -9.42
C LYS A 312 -1.92 -0.19 -10.90
N GLY A 313 -2.36 1.03 -11.24
CA GLY A 313 -2.43 1.48 -12.65
C GLY A 313 -1.07 1.63 -13.32
N LEU A 314 -0.09 2.23 -12.64
CA LEU A 314 1.19 2.60 -13.22
C LEU A 314 2.30 1.59 -12.93
N ALA A 315 2.26 0.87 -11.81
CA ALA A 315 3.31 -0.05 -11.40
C ALA A 315 2.86 -1.52 -11.28
N GLY A 316 1.63 -1.86 -11.67
CA GLY A 316 1.16 -3.24 -11.75
C GLY A 316 1.14 -3.98 -10.40
N LEU A 317 0.89 -3.26 -9.30
CA LEU A 317 0.88 -3.80 -7.94
C LEU A 317 0.01 -5.07 -7.81
N ASP A 318 -1.19 -5.07 -8.40
CA ASP A 318 -2.20 -6.14 -8.32
C ASP A 318 -2.22 -7.09 -9.53
N GLU A 319 -1.34 -6.88 -10.53
CA GLU A 319 -1.32 -7.66 -11.76
C GLU A 319 -0.50 -8.96 -11.67
N HIS A 320 0.12 -9.21 -10.51
CA HIS A 320 0.90 -10.42 -10.29
C HIS A 320 0.06 -11.70 -10.35
N GLN A 321 0.71 -12.75 -10.87
CA GLN A 321 0.15 -14.09 -10.98
C GLN A 321 0.89 -15.09 -10.08
N VAL A 322 1.67 -14.58 -9.12
CA VAL A 322 2.50 -15.40 -8.23
C VAL A 322 1.64 -16.03 -7.13
N ARG A 323 2.10 -17.17 -6.62
CA ARG A 323 1.36 -17.97 -5.63
C ARG A 323 2.07 -18.14 -4.30
N ARG A 324 3.40 -18.04 -4.29
CA ARG A 324 4.24 -18.27 -3.11
C ARG A 324 4.62 -16.95 -2.45
N TYR A 325 4.81 -16.96 -1.14
CA TYR A 325 5.17 -15.78 -0.35
C TYR A 325 6.44 -15.09 -0.85
N PRO A 326 7.57 -15.78 -1.13
CA PRO A 326 8.76 -15.10 -1.61
C PRO A 326 8.54 -14.37 -2.94
N SER A 327 7.72 -14.94 -3.82
CA SER A 327 7.42 -14.34 -5.13
C SER A 327 6.46 -13.17 -5.03
N TRP A 328 5.44 -13.27 -4.16
CA TRP A 328 4.56 -12.13 -3.82
C TRP A 328 5.38 -11.01 -3.18
N SER A 329 6.25 -11.41 -2.25
CA SER A 329 7.18 -10.55 -1.55
C SER A 329 7.97 -9.71 -2.57
N ARG A 330 8.70 -10.40 -3.44
CA ARG A 330 9.55 -9.77 -4.45
C ARG A 330 8.81 -8.93 -5.49
N TRP A 331 7.63 -9.35 -5.95
CA TRP A 331 6.85 -8.58 -6.92
C TRP A 331 6.42 -7.24 -6.34
N VAL A 332 5.75 -7.27 -5.18
CA VAL A 332 5.18 -6.07 -4.58
C VAL A 332 6.28 -5.09 -4.17
N THR A 333 7.42 -5.55 -3.64
CA THR A 333 8.57 -4.64 -3.38
C THR A 333 9.05 -3.94 -4.66
N LEU A 334 9.14 -4.65 -5.80
CA LEU A 334 9.58 -4.03 -7.06
C LEU A 334 8.52 -3.12 -7.67
N ALA A 335 7.22 -3.38 -7.44
CA ALA A 335 6.14 -2.47 -7.78
C ALA A 335 6.17 -1.19 -6.93
N MET A 336 6.42 -1.31 -5.63
CA MET A 336 6.64 -0.16 -4.74
C MET A 336 7.84 0.67 -5.21
N LEU A 337 8.95 0.02 -5.56
CA LEU A 337 10.13 0.71 -6.10
C LEU A 337 9.82 1.47 -7.41
N ALA A 338 9.08 0.86 -8.32
CA ALA A 338 8.64 1.49 -9.56
C ALA A 338 7.78 2.74 -9.30
N HIS A 339 6.80 2.64 -8.39
CA HIS A 339 5.97 3.78 -8.04
C HIS A 339 6.74 4.86 -7.26
N ALA A 340 7.59 4.48 -6.31
CA ALA A 340 8.44 5.41 -5.57
C ALA A 340 9.34 6.24 -6.51
N PHE A 341 9.87 5.63 -7.57
CA PHE A 341 10.60 6.35 -8.62
C PHE A 341 9.73 7.45 -9.26
N LEU A 342 8.51 7.11 -9.70
CA LEU A 342 7.60 8.08 -10.32
C LEU A 342 7.21 9.21 -9.35
N ALA A 343 6.93 8.87 -8.09
CA ALA A 343 6.57 9.83 -7.05
C ALA A 343 7.73 10.80 -6.72
N VAL A 344 8.97 10.29 -6.69
CA VAL A 344 10.16 11.12 -6.44
C VAL A 344 10.47 12.02 -7.63
N VAL A 345 10.49 11.49 -8.86
CA VAL A 345 10.72 12.32 -10.06
C VAL A 345 9.67 13.43 -10.16
N ARG A 346 8.42 13.13 -9.79
CA ARG A 346 7.37 14.15 -9.69
C ARG A 346 7.70 15.24 -8.69
N ALA A 347 8.10 14.86 -7.49
CA ALA A 347 8.42 15.80 -6.42
C ALA A 347 9.64 16.67 -6.77
N GLU A 348 10.62 16.12 -7.46
CA GLU A 348 11.82 16.83 -7.94
C GLU A 348 11.47 17.80 -9.07
N GLU A 349 10.74 17.35 -10.10
CA GLU A 349 10.29 18.23 -11.19
C GLU A 349 9.42 19.39 -10.66
N HIS A 350 8.55 19.14 -9.67
CA HIS A 350 7.73 20.20 -9.07
C HIS A 350 8.55 21.21 -8.25
N ALA A 351 9.68 20.79 -7.68
CA ALA A 351 10.57 21.65 -6.92
C ALA A 351 11.46 22.50 -7.84
N ASP A 352 12.01 21.90 -8.89
CA ASP A 352 12.98 22.54 -9.78
C ASP A 352 12.32 23.36 -10.90
N ARG A 353 11.10 22.98 -11.30
CA ARG A 353 10.37 23.59 -12.42
C ARG A 353 8.91 23.83 -12.03
N PRO A 354 8.59 24.94 -11.33
CA PRO A 354 7.20 25.32 -11.12
C PRO A 354 6.52 25.46 -12.48
N GLY A 355 5.49 24.64 -12.71
CA GLY A 355 4.84 24.54 -14.01
C GLY A 355 4.25 25.87 -14.48
N PRO A 356 4.01 26.03 -15.80
CA PRO A 356 3.33 27.21 -16.34
C PRO A 356 2.01 27.47 -15.61
N HIS A 357 1.67 28.74 -15.39
CA HIS A 357 0.48 29.14 -14.60
C HIS A 357 -0.85 28.61 -15.16
N ASP A 358 -0.90 28.20 -16.43
CA ASP A 358 -2.05 27.69 -17.16
C ASP A 358 -2.14 26.15 -17.20
N LEU A 359 -1.11 25.43 -16.71
CA LEU A 359 -1.08 23.97 -16.70
C LEU A 359 -1.09 23.40 -15.29
N ILE A 360 -1.69 22.22 -15.13
CA ILE A 360 -1.51 21.46 -13.90
C ILE A 360 -0.06 20.95 -13.82
N PRO A 361 0.52 20.82 -12.61
CA PRO A 361 1.81 20.19 -12.44
C PRO A 361 1.84 18.75 -12.98
N LEU A 362 3.00 18.30 -13.47
CA LEU A 362 3.16 16.96 -14.00
C LEU A 362 2.67 15.89 -13.02
N THR A 363 1.87 14.94 -13.51
CA THR A 363 1.37 13.83 -12.71
C THR A 363 2.31 12.63 -12.82
N CYS A 364 2.20 11.65 -11.92
CA CYS A 364 2.95 10.40 -12.06
C CYS A 364 2.65 9.69 -13.40
N ASN A 365 1.42 9.81 -13.92
CA ASN A 365 1.04 9.27 -15.23
C ASN A 365 1.83 9.93 -16.35
N GLU A 366 1.92 11.26 -16.34
CA GLU A 366 2.62 12.00 -17.39
C GLU A 366 4.13 11.76 -17.32
N ILE A 367 4.69 11.71 -16.11
CA ILE A 367 6.11 11.36 -15.92
C ILE A 367 6.41 9.96 -16.42
N GLN A 368 5.54 8.98 -16.12
CA GLN A 368 5.66 7.64 -16.67
C GLN A 368 5.67 7.68 -18.20
N HIS A 369 4.73 8.40 -18.82
CA HIS A 369 4.63 8.51 -20.28
C HIS A 369 5.90 9.12 -20.89
N LEU A 370 6.35 10.27 -20.38
CA LEU A 370 7.55 10.95 -20.84
C LEU A 370 8.81 10.10 -20.62
N PHE A 371 8.92 9.46 -19.46
CA PHE A 371 10.03 8.55 -19.15
C PHE A 371 10.11 7.40 -20.15
N LEU A 372 8.97 6.77 -20.46
CA LEU A 372 8.92 5.70 -21.47
C LEU A 372 9.25 6.17 -22.89
N ALA A 373 8.96 7.44 -23.22
CA ALA A 373 9.27 8.00 -24.53
C ALA A 373 10.79 8.20 -24.72
N VAL A 374 11.52 8.52 -23.66
CA VAL A 374 12.98 8.77 -23.73
C VAL A 374 13.82 7.54 -23.40
N THR A 375 13.26 6.53 -22.74
CA THR A 375 13.98 5.28 -22.46
C THR A 375 13.94 4.35 -23.68
N ALA A 376 15.12 3.90 -24.13
CA ALA A 376 15.24 3.00 -25.27
C ALA A 376 14.42 1.71 -25.05
N ARG A 377 13.46 1.45 -25.95
CA ARG A 377 12.73 0.19 -26.00
C ARG A 377 13.60 -0.88 -26.68
N PRO A 378 13.62 -2.13 -26.19
CA PRO A 378 14.27 -3.22 -26.91
C PRO A 378 13.66 -3.36 -28.31
N LEU A 379 14.48 -3.26 -29.35
CA LEU A 379 14.07 -3.58 -30.71
C LEU A 379 13.92 -5.10 -30.81
N ASN A 380 12.68 -5.56 -30.70
CA ASN A 380 12.34 -6.98 -30.85
C ASN A 380 12.13 -7.32 -32.33
N ASP A 381 13.06 -8.10 -32.88
CA ASP A 381 13.02 -8.56 -34.28
C ASP A 381 11.89 -9.58 -34.55
N LEU A 382 11.73 -9.95 -35.83
CA LEU A 382 10.70 -10.91 -36.25
C LEU A 382 10.89 -12.29 -35.60
N ALA A 383 12.15 -12.74 -35.45
CA ALA A 383 12.45 -14.04 -34.88
C ALA A 383 12.01 -14.13 -33.41
N HIS A 384 12.23 -13.07 -32.64
CA HIS A 384 11.76 -12.96 -31.25
C HIS A 384 10.24 -13.06 -31.15
N ARG A 385 9.51 -12.31 -31.99
CA ARG A 385 8.04 -12.31 -32.00
C ARG A 385 7.47 -13.69 -32.37
N LEU A 386 8.05 -14.35 -33.38
CA LEU A 386 7.66 -15.71 -33.77
C LEU A 386 7.98 -16.73 -32.67
N GLY A 387 9.14 -16.60 -32.01
CA GLY A 387 9.52 -17.44 -30.87
C GLY A 387 8.52 -17.38 -29.71
N TRP A 388 8.05 -16.17 -29.36
CA TRP A 388 7.00 -15.98 -28.35
C TRP A 388 5.64 -16.52 -28.77
N SER A 389 5.28 -16.40 -30.05
CA SER A 389 4.08 -17.02 -30.62
C SER A 389 4.11 -18.55 -30.44
N ASP A 390 5.23 -19.19 -30.81
CA ASP A 390 5.40 -20.63 -30.64
C ASP A 390 5.38 -21.05 -29.18
N TRP A 391 6.04 -20.28 -28.30
CA TRP A 391 6.02 -20.53 -26.87
C TRP A 391 4.59 -20.49 -26.31
N ARG A 392 3.79 -19.46 -26.65
CA ARG A 392 2.40 -19.32 -26.18
C ARG A 392 1.53 -20.47 -26.66
N ARG A 393 1.61 -20.85 -27.94
CA ARG A 393 0.86 -21.98 -28.51
C ARG A 393 1.20 -23.30 -27.83
N ARG A 394 2.50 -23.57 -27.62
CA ARG A 394 2.96 -24.76 -26.87
C ARG A 394 2.47 -24.76 -25.42
N HIS A 395 2.49 -23.60 -24.76
CA HIS A 395 1.96 -23.48 -23.40
C HIS A 395 0.45 -23.77 -23.34
N GLN A 396 -0.35 -23.16 -24.23
CA GLN A 396 -1.79 -23.39 -24.32
C GLN A 396 -2.13 -24.85 -24.59
N GLN A 397 -1.39 -25.50 -25.49
CA GLN A 397 -1.54 -26.94 -25.75
C GLN A 397 -1.32 -27.78 -24.48
N ARG A 398 -0.24 -27.51 -23.73
CA ARG A 398 0.05 -28.20 -22.45
C ARG A 398 -1.03 -27.96 -21.39
N SER A 399 -1.53 -26.73 -21.30
CA SER A 399 -2.63 -26.37 -20.40
C SER A 399 -3.90 -27.14 -20.75
N ARG A 400 -4.26 -27.18 -22.04
CA ARG A 400 -5.42 -27.93 -22.56
C ARG A 400 -5.31 -29.42 -22.25
N ALA A 401 -4.15 -30.03 -22.54
CA ALA A 401 -3.91 -31.44 -22.24
C ALA A 401 -4.00 -31.76 -20.74
N SER A 402 -3.53 -30.85 -19.88
CA SER A 402 -3.63 -31.03 -18.42
C SER A 402 -5.06 -30.88 -17.91
N HIS A 403 -5.86 -29.99 -18.52
CA HIS A 403 -7.28 -29.87 -18.21
C HIS A 403 -8.05 -31.14 -18.59
N TYR A 404 -7.83 -31.68 -19.79
CA TYR A 404 -8.47 -32.92 -20.21
C TYR A 404 -8.09 -34.11 -19.33
N ARG A 405 -6.81 -34.24 -18.95
CA ARG A 405 -6.38 -35.30 -18.01
C ARG A 405 -7.08 -35.17 -16.65
N ARG A 406 -7.26 -33.95 -16.14
CA ARG A 406 -7.97 -33.73 -14.88
C ARG A 406 -9.46 -34.06 -14.99
N GLN A 407 -10.11 -33.66 -16.08
CA GLN A 407 -11.52 -33.97 -16.31
C GLN A 407 -11.76 -35.48 -16.40
N ALA A 408 -10.88 -36.19 -17.12
CA ALA A 408 -10.94 -37.65 -17.20
C ALA A 408 -10.77 -38.30 -15.82
N ALA A 409 -9.80 -37.84 -15.02
CA ALA A 409 -9.57 -38.35 -13.66
C ALA A 409 -10.69 -38.05 -12.66
N SER A 410 -11.55 -37.05 -12.92
CA SER A 410 -12.72 -36.73 -12.08
C SER A 410 -14.00 -37.47 -12.50
N GLN A 411 -13.97 -38.21 -13.61
CA GLN A 411 -15.08 -39.02 -14.13
C GLN A 411 -14.93 -40.51 -13.79
N THR A 412 -13.79 -40.90 -13.22
CA THR A 412 -13.47 -42.19 -12.61
C THR A 412 -13.42 -42.04 -11.11
#